data_AF-A0A3D5HNZ4-F1
#
_entry.id   AF-A0A3D5HNZ4-F1
#
_cell.length_a   1.000
_cell.length_b   1.000
_cell.length_c   1.000
_cell.angle_alpha   90.00
_cell.angle_beta   90.00
_cell.angle_gamma   90.00
#
_symmetry.space_group_name_H-M   'P 1'
#
loop_
_entity.id
_entity.type
_entity.pdbx_description
1 polymer ?
#
loop_
_entity_poly.entity_id
_entity_poly.type
_entity_poly.pdbx_seq_one_letter_code
_entity_poly.pdbx_strand_id
1 'polypeptide(L)'
;MKRSKLLFKLLPGLIMLTLSINLSAQCDNWEGSAQKGEAEDAHTIYRQALKTKDYQMAFENWEKAYSIAPAADGKRDFHYTDGIKLYLNRWKNETDAAKKKEYIDRILKLQEEAVNCLSSGGITLKCHGQKDCYT
;
A
#
# COMPACT_ATOMS: atom_id res chain seq x y z
N MET A 1 58.06 4.39 -42.22
CA MET A 1 56.96 3.59 -42.82
C MET A 1 55.69 3.79 -41.99
N LYS A 2 54.67 4.44 -42.55
CA LYS A 2 53.33 4.55 -41.96
C LYS A 2 52.61 3.21 -42.02
N ARG A 3 51.97 2.75 -40.94
CA ARG A 3 50.65 2.07 -40.98
C ARG A 3 49.91 2.30 -39.65
N SER A 4 48.97 3.23 -39.71
CA SER A 4 47.83 3.32 -38.80
C SER A 4 46.98 2.06 -38.95
N LYS A 5 46.54 1.48 -37.82
CA LYS A 5 45.29 0.72 -37.75
C LYS A 5 44.49 1.21 -36.55
N LEU A 6 43.33 1.74 -36.89
CA LEU A 6 42.24 2.15 -36.02
C LEU A 6 41.79 1.02 -35.06
N LEU A 7 41.48 1.44 -33.84
CA LEU A 7 40.28 1.14 -33.04
C LEU A 7 39.77 -0.32 -32.97
N PHE A 8 39.80 -0.87 -31.75
CA PHE A 8 38.56 -1.28 -31.09
C PHE A 8 38.77 -1.27 -29.56
N LYS A 9 38.29 -0.22 -28.90
CA LYS A 9 38.22 -0.18 -27.43
C LYS A 9 37.11 -1.16 -27.03
N LEU A 10 37.47 -2.28 -26.43
CA LEU A 10 36.54 -3.16 -25.73
C LEU A 10 36.08 -2.42 -24.46
N LEU A 11 34.97 -1.68 -24.55
CA LEU A 11 34.18 -1.34 -23.37
C LEU A 11 33.40 -2.60 -22.98
N PRO A 12 33.58 -3.19 -21.80
CA PRO A 12 32.63 -4.15 -21.29
C PRO A 12 31.34 -3.38 -20.97
N GLY A 13 30.28 -3.70 -21.73
CA GLY A 13 28.97 -3.11 -21.57
C GLY A 13 28.43 -3.39 -20.17
N LEU A 14 28.11 -2.33 -19.44
CA LEU A 14 27.29 -2.37 -18.25
C LEU A 14 25.87 -2.77 -18.70
N ILE A 15 25.56 -4.07 -18.63
CA ILE A 15 24.20 -4.59 -18.79
C ILE A 15 23.40 -4.08 -17.60
N MET A 16 22.70 -2.97 -17.79
CA MET A 16 21.75 -2.43 -16.83
C MET A 16 20.52 -3.36 -16.87
N LEU A 17 20.51 -4.36 -15.98
CA LEU A 17 19.37 -5.26 -15.78
C LEU A 17 18.22 -4.42 -15.21
N THR A 18 17.35 -3.93 -16.09
CA THR A 18 16.11 -3.27 -15.66
C THR A 18 15.23 -4.32 -15.01
N LEU A 19 15.24 -4.39 -13.67
CA LEU A 19 14.20 -5.11 -12.95
C LEU A 19 12.88 -4.42 -13.28
N SER A 20 12.06 -5.10 -14.08
CA SER A 20 10.66 -4.78 -14.26
C SER A 20 9.99 -4.96 -12.88
N ILE A 21 9.90 -3.87 -12.12
CA ILE A 21 9.02 -3.81 -10.96
C ILE A 21 7.60 -4.03 -11.49
N ASN A 22 7.08 -5.25 -11.33
CA ASN A 22 5.68 -5.52 -11.54
C ASN A 22 4.94 -4.65 -10.51
N LEU A 23 4.36 -3.55 -10.97
CA LEU A 23 3.40 -2.77 -10.22
C LEU A 23 2.09 -3.57 -10.19
N SER A 24 2.14 -4.78 -9.61
CA SER A 24 0.93 -5.55 -9.35
C SER A 24 0.06 -4.68 -8.45
N ALA A 25 -1.15 -4.34 -8.90
CA ALA A 25 -2.14 -3.72 -8.06
C ALA A 25 -2.28 -4.61 -6.82
N GLN A 26 -1.79 -4.12 -5.68
CA GLN A 26 -1.74 -4.84 -4.41
C GLN A 26 -3.17 -4.89 -3.87
N CYS A 27 -4.00 -5.76 -4.43
CA CYS A 27 -5.40 -5.94 -4.04
C CYS A 27 -5.64 -7.33 -3.43
N ASP A 28 -4.58 -7.93 -2.89
CA ASP A 28 -4.68 -9.22 -2.22
C ASP A 28 -5.63 -9.08 -1.02
N ASN A 29 -6.55 -10.03 -0.93
CA ASN A 29 -7.45 -10.17 0.20
C ASN A 29 -7.09 -11.45 0.96
N TRP A 30 -7.53 -11.57 2.20
CA TRP A 30 -7.17 -12.70 3.05
C TRP A 30 -8.00 -13.95 2.77
N GLU A 31 -9.01 -13.91 1.90
CA GLU A 31 -9.79 -15.11 1.57
C GLU A 31 -8.92 -16.08 0.76
N GLY A 32 -8.70 -17.28 1.31
CA GLY A 32 -7.81 -18.28 0.71
C GLY A 32 -6.32 -18.08 0.99
N SER A 33 -5.92 -17.05 1.75
CA SER A 33 -4.54 -16.86 2.20
C SER A 33 -4.19 -17.84 3.33
N ALA A 34 -2.98 -18.42 3.28
CA ALA A 34 -2.43 -19.19 4.41
C ALA A 34 -2.26 -18.33 5.68
N GLN A 35 -2.16 -17.01 5.53
CA GLN A 35 -2.04 -16.04 6.61
C GLN A 35 -3.38 -15.41 7.02
N LYS A 36 -4.52 -16.01 6.60
CA LYS A 36 -5.85 -15.43 6.86
C LYS A 36 -6.08 -15.11 8.34
N GLY A 37 -5.83 -16.07 9.24
CA GLY A 37 -6.04 -15.85 10.68
C GLY A 37 -5.19 -14.71 11.23
N GLU A 38 -3.93 -14.62 10.81
CA GLU A 38 -3.02 -13.55 11.22
C GLU A 38 -3.47 -12.17 10.71
N ALA A 39 -3.98 -12.10 9.47
CA ALA A 39 -4.54 -10.87 8.92
C ALA A 39 -5.84 -10.44 9.65
N GLU A 40 -6.73 -11.39 9.95
CA GLU A 40 -8.00 -11.14 10.65
C GLU A 40 -7.79 -10.73 12.11
N ASP A 41 -6.83 -11.34 12.80
CA ASP A 41 -6.46 -10.97 14.18
C ASP A 41 -5.92 -9.54 14.21
N ALA A 42 -4.93 -9.24 13.36
CA ALA A 42 -4.39 -7.90 13.23
C ALA A 42 -5.47 -6.88 12.84
N HIS A 43 -6.38 -7.25 11.92
CA HIS A 43 -7.53 -6.43 11.54
C HIS A 43 -8.41 -6.08 12.74
N THR A 44 -8.79 -7.09 13.50
CA THR A 44 -9.66 -6.94 14.66
C THR A 44 -9.02 -6.04 15.72
N ILE A 45 -7.73 -6.27 16.01
CA ILE A 45 -6.98 -5.50 16.99
C ILE A 45 -6.90 -4.03 16.57
N TYR A 46 -6.48 -3.72 15.34
CA TYR A 46 -6.33 -2.31 14.95
C TYR A 46 -7.68 -1.58 14.90
N ARG A 47 -8.74 -2.25 14.46
CA ARG A 47 -10.09 -1.64 14.41
C ARG A 47 -10.61 -1.33 15.81
N GLN A 48 -10.29 -2.16 16.79
CA GLN A 48 -10.62 -1.87 18.18
C GLN A 48 -9.75 -0.72 18.73
N ALA A 49 -8.45 -0.74 18.46
CA ALA A 49 -7.52 0.31 18.88
C ALA A 49 -7.89 1.69 18.29
N LEU A 50 -8.37 1.75 17.04
CA LEU A 50 -8.90 2.98 16.45
C LEU A 50 -10.12 3.52 17.20
N LYS A 51 -11.03 2.64 17.65
CA LYS A 51 -12.22 3.06 18.44
C LYS A 51 -11.81 3.65 19.78
N THR A 52 -10.77 3.10 20.41
CA THR A 52 -10.23 3.59 21.69
C THR A 52 -9.17 4.67 21.53
N LYS A 53 -8.87 5.09 20.29
CA LYS A 53 -7.85 6.09 19.93
C LYS A 53 -6.42 5.73 20.37
N ASP A 54 -6.14 4.44 20.53
CA ASP A 54 -4.77 3.94 20.68
C ASP A 54 -4.11 3.88 19.29
N TYR A 55 -3.63 5.04 18.82
CA TYR A 55 -3.09 5.18 17.47
C TYR A 55 -1.79 4.42 17.24
N GLN A 56 -1.01 4.14 18.29
CA GLN A 56 0.23 3.37 18.17
C GLN A 56 -0.11 1.90 17.89
N MET A 57 -0.93 1.29 18.76
CA MET A 57 -1.37 -0.09 18.59
C MET A 57 -2.15 -0.28 17.29
N ALA A 58 -2.99 0.71 16.96
CA ALA A 58 -3.72 0.72 15.70
C ALA A 58 -2.76 0.73 14.51
N PHE A 59 -1.72 1.57 14.51
CA PHE A 59 -0.80 1.64 13.38
C PHE A 59 -0.03 0.32 13.19
N GLU A 60 0.53 -0.25 14.25
CA GLU A 60 1.32 -1.47 14.17
C GLU A 60 0.51 -2.66 13.63
N ASN A 61 -0.71 -2.83 14.15
CA ASN A 61 -1.59 -3.91 13.69
C ASN A 61 -2.21 -3.63 12.33
N TRP A 62 -2.45 -2.36 11.99
CA TRP A 62 -2.87 -1.98 10.65
C TRP A 62 -1.80 -2.29 9.61
N GLU A 63 -0.53 -1.94 9.87
CA GLU A 63 0.58 -2.21 8.94
C GLU A 63 0.74 -3.71 8.69
N LYS A 64 0.60 -4.51 9.75
CA LYS A 64 0.59 -5.97 9.67
C LYS A 64 -0.59 -6.48 8.81
N ALA A 65 -1.82 -6.08 9.12
CA ALA A 65 -3.00 -6.51 8.37
C ALA A 65 -2.94 -6.06 6.90
N TYR A 66 -2.50 -4.83 6.67
CA TYR A 66 -2.34 -4.23 5.34
C TYR A 66 -1.29 -4.96 4.51
N SER A 67 -0.13 -5.30 5.08
CA SER A 67 0.93 -5.97 4.34
C SER A 67 0.56 -7.40 3.91
N ILE A 68 -0.30 -8.09 4.67
CA ILE A 68 -0.80 -9.43 4.33
C ILE A 68 -1.94 -9.36 3.31
N ALA A 69 -2.89 -8.45 3.51
CA ALA A 69 -4.11 -8.36 2.72
C ALA A 69 -4.56 -6.89 2.58
N PRO A 70 -3.99 -6.12 1.65
CA PRO A 70 -4.38 -4.73 1.42
C PRO A 70 -5.87 -4.54 1.14
N ALA A 71 -6.51 -5.48 0.44
CA ALA A 71 -7.94 -5.44 0.14
C ALA A 71 -8.83 -6.08 1.23
N ALA A 72 -8.29 -6.38 2.41
CA ALA A 72 -9.02 -6.97 3.52
C ALA A 72 -9.74 -8.28 3.14
N ASP A 73 -11.07 -8.34 3.25
CA ASP A 73 -11.93 -9.45 2.82
C ASP A 73 -12.46 -9.28 1.37
N GLY A 74 -11.95 -8.30 0.64
CA GLY A 74 -12.43 -7.90 -0.69
C GLY A 74 -13.82 -7.24 -0.68
N LYS A 75 -14.39 -6.94 0.49
CA LYS A 75 -15.77 -6.41 0.62
C LYS A 75 -15.83 -5.03 1.26
N ARG A 76 -14.69 -4.50 1.68
CA ARG A 76 -14.53 -3.20 2.34
C ARG A 76 -13.18 -2.60 2.01
N ASP A 77 -13.09 -1.28 2.06
CA ASP A 77 -11.87 -0.50 1.81
C ASP A 77 -11.14 -0.07 3.09
N PHE A 78 -11.49 -0.65 4.24
CA PHE A 78 -11.04 -0.18 5.56
C PHE A 78 -9.52 -0.12 5.69
N HIS A 79 -8.81 -1.07 5.09
CA HIS A 79 -7.35 -1.10 5.12
C HIS A 79 -6.75 0.15 4.46
N TYR A 80 -7.37 0.65 3.39
CA TYR A 80 -6.95 1.91 2.77
C TYR A 80 -7.44 3.13 3.55
N THR A 81 -8.73 3.20 3.84
CA THR A 81 -9.33 4.41 4.44
C THR A 81 -8.87 4.64 5.88
N ASP A 82 -8.64 3.58 6.65
CA ASP A 82 -8.10 3.72 8.00
C ASP A 82 -6.59 3.95 7.99
N GLY A 83 -5.86 3.38 7.02
CA GLY A 83 -4.45 3.72 6.79
C GLY A 83 -4.26 5.22 6.54
N ILE A 84 -5.13 5.81 5.71
CA ILE A 84 -5.16 7.26 5.47
C ILE A 84 -5.39 8.03 6.78
N LYS A 85 -6.34 7.61 7.62
CA LYS A 85 -6.60 8.25 8.93
C LYS A 85 -5.40 8.15 9.87
N LEU A 86 -4.72 7.00 9.89
CA LEU A 86 -3.54 6.75 10.71
C LEU A 86 -2.35 7.62 10.28
N TYR A 87 -2.06 7.71 8.98
CA TYR A 87 -1.03 8.63 8.49
C TYR A 87 -1.40 10.10 8.67
N LEU A 88 -2.68 10.45 8.54
CA LEU A 88 -3.13 11.81 8.85
C LEU A 88 -2.96 12.15 10.33
N ASN A 89 -3.16 11.18 11.23
CA ASN A 89 -2.85 11.35 12.65
C ASN A 89 -1.34 11.57 12.88
N ARG A 90 -0.48 10.75 12.27
CA ARG A 90 0.98 10.95 12.33
C ARG A 90 1.39 12.32 11.80
N TRP A 91 0.87 12.73 10.65
CA TRP A 91 1.11 14.05 10.08
C TRP A 91 0.71 15.19 11.02
N LYS A 92 -0.45 15.11 11.67
CA LYS A 92 -0.90 16.14 12.62
C LYS A 92 0.02 16.30 13.82
N ASN A 93 0.62 15.20 14.28
CA ASN A 93 1.47 15.17 15.48
C ASN A 93 2.98 15.30 15.16
N GLU A 94 3.35 15.37 13.89
CA GLU A 94 4.74 15.47 13.44
C GLU A 94 5.18 16.94 13.28
N THR A 95 6.41 17.23 13.71
CA THR A 95 7.04 18.55 13.57
C THR A 95 8.09 18.58 12.46
N ASP A 96 8.68 17.43 12.13
CA ASP A 96 9.64 17.32 11.05
C ASP A 96 8.95 17.45 9.67
N ALA A 97 9.43 18.41 8.88
CA ALA A 97 8.84 18.73 7.59
C ALA A 97 9.02 17.61 6.55
N ALA A 98 10.15 16.89 6.59
CA ALA A 98 10.41 15.79 5.67
C ALA A 98 9.50 14.60 5.98
N LYS A 99 9.36 14.22 7.25
CA LYS A 99 8.42 13.17 7.67
C LYS A 99 6.96 13.52 7.37
N LYS A 100 6.58 14.79 7.56
CA LYS A 100 5.25 15.26 7.14
C LYS A 100 5.02 15.03 5.65
N LYS A 101 6.01 15.35 4.81
CA LYS A 101 5.91 15.08 3.37
C LYS A 101 5.78 13.58 3.09
N GLU A 102 6.58 12.74 3.72
CA GLU A 102 6.49 11.27 3.57
C GLU A 102 5.11 10.72 3.92
N TYR A 103 4.50 11.21 5.01
CA TYR A 103 3.14 10.79 5.39
C TYR A 103 2.08 11.23 4.38
N ILE A 104 2.20 12.44 3.81
CA ILE A 104 1.30 12.88 2.73
C ILE A 104 1.48 12.03 1.49
N ASP A 105 2.72 11.76 1.08
CA ASP A 105 3.02 10.92 -0.08
C ASP A 105 2.43 9.51 0.11
N ARG A 106 2.48 8.97 1.34
CA ARG A 106 1.85 7.67 1.65
C ARG A 106 0.32 7.71 1.64
N ILE A 107 -0.30 8.80 2.11
CA ILE A 107 -1.76 9.00 2.01
C ILE A 107 -2.20 9.01 0.54
N LEU A 108 -1.50 9.75 -0.32
CA LEU A 108 -1.81 9.81 -1.75
C LEU A 108 -1.69 8.42 -2.40
N LYS A 109 -0.65 7.66 -2.03
CA LYS A 109 -0.48 6.29 -2.49
C LYS A 109 -1.63 5.37 -2.04
N LEU A 110 -2.06 5.46 -0.78
CA LEU A 110 -3.21 4.67 -0.29
C LEU A 110 -4.51 5.03 -1.03
N GLN A 111 -4.70 6.29 -1.41
CA GLN A 111 -5.85 6.70 -2.24
C GLN A 111 -5.79 6.09 -3.63
N GLU A 112 -4.62 6.11 -4.27
CA GLU A 112 -4.41 5.49 -5.58
C GLU A 112 -4.64 3.97 -5.51
N GLU A 113 -4.09 3.30 -4.50
CA GLU A 113 -4.27 1.86 -4.27
C GLU A 113 -5.74 1.51 -4.05
N ALA A 114 -6.47 2.30 -3.26
CA ALA A 114 -7.91 2.11 -3.06
C ALA A 114 -8.70 2.23 -4.37
N VAL A 115 -8.45 3.28 -5.15
CA VAL A 115 -9.10 3.51 -6.46
C VAL A 115 -8.80 2.35 -7.41
N ASN A 116 -7.56 1.88 -7.45
CA ASN A 116 -7.15 0.76 -8.29
C ASN A 116 -7.86 -0.53 -7.87
N CYS A 117 -7.99 -0.82 -6.58
CA CYS A 117 -8.68 -2.03 -6.12
C CYS A 117 -10.19 -1.98 -6.30
N LEU A 118 -10.81 -0.80 -6.17
CA LEU A 118 -12.24 -0.62 -6.44
C LEU A 118 -12.55 -0.73 -7.93
N SER A 119 -11.75 -0.08 -8.79
CA SER A 119 -11.98 -0.07 -10.25
C SER A 119 -11.68 -1.41 -10.93
N SER A 120 -10.74 -2.18 -10.39
CA SER A 120 -10.44 -3.54 -10.88
C SER A 120 -11.36 -4.62 -10.33
N GLY A 121 -12.22 -4.30 -9.35
CA GLY A 121 -13.10 -5.26 -8.68
C GLY A 121 -12.42 -6.10 -7.59
N GLY A 122 -11.14 -5.82 -7.26
CA GLY A 122 -10.45 -6.43 -6.13
C GLY A 122 -11.11 -6.12 -4.78
N ILE A 123 -11.83 -4.99 -4.70
CA ILE A 123 -12.82 -4.72 -3.67
C ILE A 123 -14.19 -4.53 -4.32
N THR A 124 -15.18 -5.29 -3.86
CA THR A 124 -16.59 -5.09 -4.18
C THR A 124 -17.34 -4.68 -2.93
N LEU A 125 -17.68 -3.40 -2.82
CA LEU A 125 -18.34 -2.87 -1.63
C LEU A 125 -19.79 -3.36 -1.55
N LYS A 126 -20.20 -3.82 -0.37
CA LYS A 126 -21.61 -4.08 -0.07
C LYS A 126 -22.29 -2.80 0.41
N CYS A 127 -22.80 -2.01 -0.52
CA CYS A 127 -23.66 -0.87 -0.16
C CYS A 127 -25.00 -1.43 0.35
N HIS A 128 -25.43 -1.06 1.56
CA HIS A 128 -26.71 -1.52 2.16
C HIS A 128 -27.93 -0.96 1.39
N GLY A 129 -28.18 -1.46 0.19
CA GLY A 129 -29.30 -1.03 -0.66
C GLY A 129 -29.16 0.34 -1.32
N GLN A 130 -28.03 1.04 -1.11
CA GLN A 130 -27.73 2.31 -1.78
C GLN A 130 -27.05 2.06 -3.13
N LYS A 131 -27.36 2.92 -4.12
CA LYS A 131 -26.80 2.85 -5.48
C LYS A 131 -25.31 3.22 -5.53
N ASP A 132 -24.85 3.94 -4.52
CA ASP A 132 -23.49 4.43 -4.35
C ASP A 132 -23.06 4.21 -2.88
N CYS A 133 -21.81 3.77 -2.69
CA CYS A 133 -21.22 3.51 -1.37
C CYS A 133 -20.53 4.74 -0.75
N TYR A 134 -20.46 5.85 -1.47
CA TYR A 134 -19.66 7.04 -1.11
C TYR A 134 -20.43 8.36 -1.31
N THR A 135 -21.75 8.32 -1.35
CA THR A 135 -22.62 9.51 -1.41
C THR A 135 -22.63 10.30 -0.12
#